data_AF-A0A9W4SC95-F1
#
_entry.id   AF-A0A9W4SC95-F1
#
_cell.length_a   1.000
_cell.length_b   1.000
_cell.length_c   1.000
_cell.angle_alpha   90.00
_cell.angle_beta   90.00
_cell.angle_gamma   90.00
#
_symmetry.space_group_name_H-M   'P 1'
#
loop_
_entity.id
_entity.type
_entity.pdbx_description
1 polymer ?
#
loop_
_entity_poly.entity_id
_entity_poly.type
_entity_poly.pdbx_seq_one_letter_code
_entity_poly.pdbx_strand_id
1 'polypeptide(L)'
;MGKTKSVNKQTVSSFFASTKARTVNHKETKLLVPLAQTVSSKVRQTSKCISKENTLAKRASTFKPSSRSDTARRRRALIERVRAKGQKTLEETLQGLDPVKKRQKTMLSRAREIANSISFLYVSRNKTVMFVREVATRIVESSDVPISEYEAIEHIELLTKIAPKWCQFSTSKNEDDLLTIDSSVPAWKVREIIEEGVKNFQ
;
A
#
# COMPACT_ATOMS: atom_id res chain seq x y z
N MET A 1 37.45 -45.30 35.60
CA MET A 1 38.72 -44.62 35.25
C MET A 1 38.91 -44.71 33.74
N GLY A 2 38.77 -43.61 33.01
CA GLY A 2 39.03 -43.52 31.58
C GLY A 2 39.50 -42.10 31.26
N LYS A 3 40.73 -41.98 30.75
CA LYS A 3 41.49 -40.74 30.64
C LYS A 3 41.25 -40.05 29.27
N THR A 4 41.00 -38.74 29.34
CA THR A 4 41.63 -37.61 28.59
C THR A 4 41.61 -37.47 27.05
N LYS A 5 41.08 -36.31 26.63
CA LYS A 5 41.75 -35.15 25.94
C LYS A 5 41.58 -34.89 24.42
N SER A 6 41.44 -33.57 24.16
CA SER A 6 41.76 -32.74 22.97
C SER A 6 40.71 -32.66 21.85
N VAL A 7 39.93 -31.58 21.69
CA VAL A 7 40.25 -30.19 21.24
C VAL A 7 40.84 -30.14 19.84
N ASN A 8 40.05 -29.65 18.88
CA ASN A 8 40.56 -28.79 17.81
C ASN A 8 39.47 -27.78 17.42
N LYS A 9 39.75 -26.49 17.69
CA LYS A 9 38.98 -25.34 17.22
C LYS A 9 39.72 -24.80 16.00
N GLN A 10 39.10 -24.81 14.83
CA GLN A 10 39.59 -24.03 13.70
C GLN A 10 38.81 -22.73 13.59
N THR A 11 39.47 -21.68 14.09
CA THR A 11 39.22 -20.29 13.80
C THR A 11 39.92 -19.96 12.48
N VAL A 12 39.19 -19.53 11.46
CA VAL A 12 39.74 -18.86 10.27
C VAL A 12 38.98 -17.54 10.19
N SER A 13 39.54 -16.50 10.80
CA SER A 13 40.29 -15.45 10.10
C SER A 13 39.41 -14.67 9.13
N SER A 14 38.87 -13.58 9.69
CA SER A 14 38.41 -12.37 9.01
C SER A 14 39.35 -11.95 7.88
N PHE A 15 38.82 -11.47 6.77
CA PHE A 15 39.27 -10.32 5.99
C PHE A 15 38.33 -10.21 4.78
N PHE A 16 37.43 -9.23 4.73
CA PHE A 16 37.23 -8.42 3.53
C PHE A 16 36.47 -7.14 3.87
N ALA A 17 36.91 -6.09 3.17
CA ALA A 17 36.81 -4.70 3.52
C ALA A 17 35.38 -4.13 3.54
N SER A 18 35.21 -3.25 4.52
CA SER A 18 34.24 -2.15 4.56
C SER A 18 34.42 -1.20 3.36
N THR A 19 33.33 -0.86 2.68
CA THR A 19 33.20 0.40 1.95
C THR A 19 31.90 1.08 2.34
N LYS A 20 31.99 2.00 3.31
CA LYS A 20 30.98 3.04 3.55
C LYS A 20 31.02 4.03 2.39
N ALA A 21 29.94 4.16 1.64
CA ALA A 21 29.69 5.33 0.80
C ALA A 21 28.90 6.36 1.61
N ARG A 22 29.57 7.43 2.01
CA ARG A 22 29.02 8.60 2.69
C ARG A 22 28.88 9.72 1.66
N THR A 23 27.66 10.13 1.33
CA THR A 23 27.42 11.39 0.61
C THR A 23 26.82 12.39 1.59
N VAL A 24 27.65 13.31 2.05
CA VAL A 24 27.22 14.58 2.66
C VAL A 24 27.45 15.62 1.59
N ASN A 25 26.41 16.36 1.22
CA ASN A 25 26.59 17.63 0.50
C ASN A 25 25.78 18.73 1.19
N HIS A 26 26.44 19.86 1.27
CA HIS A 26 26.22 20.95 2.18
C HIS A 26 25.96 22.20 1.33
N LYS A 27 24.90 22.92 1.70
CA LYS A 27 24.68 24.38 1.64
C LYS A 27 24.64 25.14 0.29
N GLU A 28 23.55 25.92 0.22
CA GLU A 28 23.46 27.35 -0.10
C GLU A 28 23.02 27.82 -1.50
N THR A 29 21.76 28.31 -1.51
CA THR A 29 21.28 29.62 -2.00
C THR A 29 21.82 30.19 -3.30
N LYS A 30 20.91 30.37 -4.27
CA LYS A 30 20.80 31.59 -5.09
C LYS A 30 19.38 31.74 -5.65
N LEU A 31 18.77 32.86 -5.30
CA LEU A 31 17.58 33.42 -5.95
C LEU A 31 17.92 33.74 -7.41
N LEU A 32 17.08 33.32 -8.37
CA LEU A 32 16.67 34.14 -9.52
C LEU A 32 15.61 33.40 -10.37
N VAL A 33 14.48 34.05 -10.56
CA VAL A 33 13.45 33.74 -11.57
C VAL A 33 14.03 33.94 -12.97
N PRO A 34 13.68 33.12 -13.97
CA PRO A 34 13.00 33.70 -15.14
C PRO A 34 11.92 32.80 -15.79
N LEU A 35 10.80 33.45 -16.06
CA LEU A 35 9.96 33.45 -17.26
C LEU A 35 10.29 32.44 -18.39
N ALA A 36 9.25 31.67 -18.76
CA ALA A 36 8.92 31.02 -20.05
C ALA A 36 10.00 30.84 -21.14
N GLN A 37 10.11 29.60 -21.68
CA GLN A 37 9.96 29.31 -23.12
C GLN A 37 10.06 27.81 -23.46
N THR A 38 9.03 27.34 -24.16
CA THR A 38 8.98 26.50 -25.37
C THR A 38 10.11 25.54 -25.79
N VAL A 39 9.62 24.40 -26.33
CA VAL A 39 10.18 23.45 -27.31
C VAL A 39 11.32 22.50 -26.88
N SER A 40 10.98 21.21 -26.78
CA SER A 40 11.95 20.11 -26.93
C SER A 40 11.41 19.04 -27.86
N SER A 41 11.91 19.09 -29.10
CA SER A 41 11.96 18.00 -30.05
C SER A 41 13.07 17.03 -29.67
N LYS A 42 12.79 15.73 -29.59
CA LYS A 42 13.83 14.69 -29.59
C LYS A 42 13.45 13.50 -30.46
N VAL A 43 14.00 13.56 -31.67
CA VAL A 43 14.22 12.45 -32.59
C VAL A 43 15.28 11.52 -31.98
N ARG A 44 15.03 10.20 -32.00
CA ARG A 44 16.05 9.19 -32.31
C ARG A 44 15.40 7.83 -32.61
N GLN A 45 15.65 7.40 -33.85
CA GLN A 45 15.42 6.06 -34.39
C GLN A 45 16.35 5.05 -33.69
N THR A 46 15.87 3.80 -33.54
CA THR A 46 16.72 2.64 -33.80
C THR A 46 15.92 1.59 -34.57
N SER A 47 16.61 1.08 -35.59
CA SER A 47 16.20 0.18 -36.64
C SER A 47 16.42 -1.28 -36.26
N LYS A 48 15.51 -2.18 -36.65
CA LYS A 48 15.90 -3.50 -37.16
C LYS A 48 14.81 -4.07 -38.06
N CYS A 49 15.21 -4.36 -39.30
CA CYS A 49 14.38 -4.88 -40.37
C CYS A 49 14.09 -6.37 -40.17
N ILE A 50 12.85 -6.77 -40.45
CA ILE A 50 12.55 -8.12 -40.94
C ILE A 50 11.72 -7.93 -42.21
N SER A 51 12.37 -8.27 -43.31
CA SER A 51 11.89 -8.31 -44.68
C SER A 51 10.94 -9.48 -44.89
N LYS A 52 9.70 -9.20 -45.30
CA LYS A 52 8.90 -10.08 -46.19
C LYS A 52 8.00 -9.23 -47.09
N GLU A 53 8.33 -9.32 -48.38
CA GLU A 53 7.39 -9.52 -49.49
C GLU A 53 6.40 -8.39 -49.84
N ASN A 54 6.74 -7.73 -50.95
CA ASN A 54 5.89 -6.81 -51.69
C ASN A 54 4.67 -7.54 -52.26
N THR A 55 3.50 -7.21 -51.74
CA THR A 55 2.28 -7.18 -52.55
C THR A 55 1.70 -5.78 -52.50
N LEU A 56 1.58 -5.18 -53.68
CA LEU A 56 0.92 -3.92 -53.98
C LEU A 56 -0.49 -3.87 -53.38
N ALA A 57 -0.61 -3.46 -52.13
CA ALA A 57 -1.84 -2.91 -51.59
C ALA A 57 -1.75 -1.39 -51.79
N LYS A 58 -2.44 -0.89 -52.82
CA LYS A 58 -2.73 0.52 -53.03
C LYS A 58 -2.99 1.19 -51.67
N ARG A 59 -2.07 2.04 -51.23
CA ARG A 59 -2.35 3.08 -50.23
C ARG A 59 -3.44 3.97 -50.83
N ALA A 60 -4.70 3.60 -50.59
CA ALA A 60 -5.77 4.58 -50.61
C ALA A 60 -5.55 5.46 -49.38
N SER A 61 -4.74 6.51 -49.55
CA SER A 61 -4.79 7.67 -48.66
C SER A 61 -6.18 8.28 -48.83
N THR A 62 -7.15 7.71 -48.12
CA THR A 62 -8.45 8.34 -47.97
C THR A 62 -8.24 9.42 -46.91
N PHE A 63 -7.59 10.52 -47.29
CA PHE A 63 -7.88 11.80 -46.66
C PHE A 63 -9.33 12.12 -47.03
N LYS A 64 -10.28 11.50 -46.31
CA LYS A 64 -11.62 12.07 -46.25
C LYS A 64 -11.41 13.48 -45.72
N PRO A 65 -11.87 14.53 -46.42
CA PRO A 65 -11.89 15.85 -45.80
C PRO A 65 -12.69 15.68 -44.52
N SER A 66 -12.02 15.85 -43.38
CA SER A 66 -12.68 15.96 -42.08
C SER A 66 -13.71 17.06 -42.27
N SER A 67 -14.95 16.67 -42.53
CA SER A 67 -16.03 17.61 -42.72
C SER A 67 -16.08 18.46 -41.46
N ARG A 68 -16.38 19.75 -41.59
CA ARG A 68 -16.49 20.66 -40.43
C ARG A 68 -17.36 20.05 -39.31
N SER A 69 -18.29 19.16 -39.66
CA SER A 69 -19.11 18.35 -38.74
C SER A 69 -18.34 17.33 -37.88
N ASP A 70 -17.31 16.64 -38.36
CA ASP A 70 -16.53 15.68 -37.55
C ASP A 70 -15.65 16.41 -36.52
N THR A 71 -15.02 17.52 -36.94
CA THR A 71 -14.27 18.38 -36.01
C THR A 71 -15.19 19.03 -34.96
N ALA A 72 -16.37 19.50 -35.36
CA ALA A 72 -17.36 20.04 -34.45
C ALA A 72 -17.92 18.98 -33.47
N ARG A 73 -18.16 17.75 -33.93
CA ARG A 73 -18.60 16.63 -33.10
C ARG A 73 -17.56 16.27 -32.05
N ARG A 74 -16.28 16.20 -32.41
CA ARG A 74 -15.18 15.94 -31.46
C ARG A 74 -15.04 17.03 -30.41
N ARG A 75 -15.22 18.30 -30.79
CA ARG A 75 -15.22 19.43 -29.84
C ARG A 75 -16.40 19.35 -28.87
N ARG A 76 -17.61 19.02 -29.34
CA ARG A 76 -18.79 18.81 -28.48
C ARG A 76 -18.58 17.64 -27.51
N ALA A 77 -18.10 16.49 -28.00
CA ALA A 77 -17.78 15.34 -27.17
C ALA A 77 -16.66 15.62 -26.15
N LEU A 78 -15.72 16.53 -26.46
CA LEU A 78 -14.72 16.98 -25.51
C LEU A 78 -15.34 17.87 -24.43
N ILE A 79 -16.18 18.84 -24.81
CA ILE A 79 -16.90 19.72 -23.86
C ILE A 79 -17.81 18.90 -22.94
N GLU A 80 -18.52 17.92 -23.49
CA GLU A 80 -19.34 17.00 -22.69
C GLU A 80 -18.50 16.18 -21.72
N ARG A 81 -17.35 15.65 -22.14
CA ARG A 81 -16.43 14.95 -21.24
C ARG A 81 -15.84 15.86 -20.17
N VAL A 82 -15.52 17.11 -20.50
CA VAL A 82 -15.03 18.10 -19.53
C VAL A 82 -16.12 18.45 -18.53
N ARG A 83 -17.35 18.66 -18.99
CA ARG A 83 -18.51 18.93 -18.12
C ARG A 83 -18.83 17.73 -17.23
N ALA A 84 -18.83 16.51 -17.77
CA ALA A 84 -19.03 15.28 -17.02
C ALA A 84 -17.91 15.03 -16.01
N LYS A 85 -16.65 15.32 -16.36
CA LYS A 85 -15.52 15.23 -15.43
C LYS A 85 -15.63 16.29 -14.33
N GLY A 86 -16.02 17.51 -14.66
CA GLY A 86 -16.26 18.58 -13.71
C GLY A 86 -17.41 18.27 -12.76
N GLN A 87 -18.53 17.72 -13.26
CA GLN A 87 -19.64 17.25 -12.45
C GLN A 87 -19.25 16.08 -11.56
N LYS A 88 -18.50 15.10 -12.08
CA LYS A 88 -17.97 14.00 -11.26
C LYS A 88 -17.03 14.48 -10.17
N THR A 89 -16.13 15.41 -10.46
CA THR A 89 -15.23 15.98 -9.44
C THR A 89 -16.01 16.82 -8.44
N LEU A 90 -17.01 17.58 -8.89
CA LEU A 90 -17.90 18.34 -8.01
C LEU A 90 -18.76 17.40 -7.15
N GLU A 91 -19.28 16.31 -7.69
CA GLU A 91 -19.97 15.25 -6.95
C GLU A 91 -19.01 14.53 -6.01
N GLU A 92 -17.78 14.21 -6.37
CA GLU A 92 -16.78 13.64 -5.45
C GLU A 92 -16.43 14.62 -4.31
N THR A 93 -16.45 15.92 -4.60
CA THR A 93 -16.18 16.98 -3.62
C THR A 93 -17.41 17.31 -2.75
N LEU A 94 -18.63 17.30 -3.32
CA LEU A 94 -19.90 17.61 -2.66
C LEU A 94 -20.55 16.39 -2.00
N GLN A 95 -20.51 15.21 -2.63
CA GLN A 95 -20.87 13.93 -2.00
C GLN A 95 -19.85 13.50 -0.97
N GLY A 96 -18.68 14.17 -0.88
CA GLY A 96 -17.78 14.07 0.25
C GLY A 96 -17.65 12.63 0.71
N LEU A 97 -17.15 11.76 -0.17
CA LEU A 97 -16.70 10.44 0.25
C LEU A 97 -15.43 10.70 1.04
N ASP A 98 -15.68 11.15 2.28
CA ASP A 98 -14.72 11.71 3.22
C ASP A 98 -13.48 10.82 3.14
N PRO A 99 -12.28 11.36 2.89
CA PRO A 99 -11.06 10.55 2.84
C PRO A 99 -10.98 9.58 4.02
N VAL A 100 -11.54 9.99 5.18
CA VAL A 100 -11.73 9.16 6.37
C VAL A 100 -12.64 7.94 6.11
N LYS A 101 -13.82 8.12 5.52
CA LYS A 101 -14.76 7.01 5.19
C LYS A 101 -14.19 6.07 4.14
N LYS A 102 -13.49 6.60 3.13
CA LYS A 102 -12.83 5.77 2.12
C LYS A 102 -11.72 4.93 2.77
N ARG A 103 -10.91 5.54 3.64
CA ARG A 103 -9.88 4.86 4.43
C ARG A 103 -10.49 3.79 5.33
N GLN A 104 -11.54 4.11 6.08
CA GLN A 104 -12.21 3.17 6.95
C GLN A 104 -12.78 1.98 6.17
N LYS A 105 -13.37 2.20 4.99
CA LYS A 105 -13.84 1.12 4.12
C LYS A 105 -12.70 0.22 3.66
N THR A 106 -11.55 0.78 3.28
CA THR A 106 -10.37 -0.03 2.95
C THR A 106 -9.86 -0.80 4.17
N MET A 107 -9.89 -0.20 5.36
CA MET A 107 -9.47 -0.87 6.58
C MET A 107 -10.40 -2.02 6.96
N LEU A 108 -11.72 -1.84 6.82
CA LEU A 108 -12.73 -2.88 7.06
C LEU A 108 -12.53 -4.07 6.12
N SER A 109 -12.20 -3.82 4.84
CA SER A 109 -11.95 -4.91 3.89
C SER A 109 -10.76 -5.80 4.29
N ARG A 110 -9.77 -5.23 4.98
CA ARG A 110 -8.56 -5.91 5.47
C ARG A 110 -8.68 -6.42 6.90
N ALA A 111 -9.70 -6.01 7.65
CA ALA A 111 -9.85 -6.34 9.08
C ALA A 111 -9.80 -7.85 9.34
N ARG A 112 -10.32 -8.65 8.40
CA ARG A 112 -10.28 -10.12 8.46
C ARG A 112 -8.86 -10.67 8.46
N GLU A 113 -8.01 -10.18 7.58
CA GLU A 113 -6.62 -10.63 7.44
C GLU A 113 -5.84 -10.28 8.70
N ILE A 114 -5.96 -9.02 9.15
CA ILE A 114 -5.32 -8.55 10.39
C ILE A 114 -5.76 -9.37 11.60
N ALA A 115 -7.05 -9.68 11.72
CA ALA A 115 -7.55 -10.51 12.81
C ALA A 115 -7.00 -11.94 12.80
N ASN A 116 -6.77 -12.52 11.62
CA ASN A 116 -6.11 -13.83 11.52
C ASN A 116 -4.65 -13.75 11.97
N SER A 117 -3.91 -12.72 11.54
CA SER A 117 -2.52 -12.50 11.97
C SER A 117 -2.43 -12.33 13.49
N ILE A 118 -3.35 -11.56 14.07
CA ILE A 118 -3.46 -11.38 15.52
C ILE A 118 -3.77 -12.72 16.22
N SER A 119 -4.77 -13.46 15.74
CA SER A 119 -5.12 -14.77 16.31
C SER A 119 -3.92 -15.73 16.29
N PHE A 120 -3.21 -15.79 15.16
CA PHE A 120 -2.02 -16.59 15.01
C PHE A 120 -0.90 -16.16 15.97
N LEU A 121 -0.71 -14.85 16.14
CA LEU A 121 0.26 -14.30 17.09
C LEU A 121 -0.04 -14.73 18.52
N TYR A 122 -1.29 -14.65 18.97
CA TYR A 122 -1.67 -15.00 20.34
C TYR A 122 -1.56 -16.51 20.59
N VAL A 123 -1.94 -17.33 19.61
CA VAL A 123 -1.77 -18.79 19.67
C VAL A 123 -0.29 -19.17 19.72
N SER A 124 0.56 -18.54 18.89
CA SER A 124 2.00 -18.84 18.87
C SER A 124 2.74 -18.40 20.14
N ARG A 125 2.33 -17.28 20.75
CA ARG A 125 2.92 -16.76 22.00
C ARG A 125 2.37 -17.43 23.26
N ASN A 126 1.22 -18.13 23.16
CA ASN A 126 0.46 -18.69 24.28
C ASN A 126 0.20 -17.65 25.40
N LYS A 127 -0.15 -16.43 25.00
CA LYS A 127 -0.49 -15.31 25.90
C LYS A 127 -1.86 -14.78 25.55
N THR A 128 -2.61 -14.31 26.55
CA THR A 128 -3.94 -13.69 26.39
C THR A 128 -3.89 -12.16 26.38
N VAL A 129 -2.79 -11.58 26.86
CA VAL A 129 -2.57 -10.13 26.92
C VAL A 129 -1.19 -9.81 26.36
N MET A 130 -1.10 -8.83 25.47
CA MET A 130 0.15 -8.35 24.88
C MET A 130 0.15 -6.83 24.72
N PHE A 131 1.34 -6.24 24.58
CA PHE A 131 1.49 -4.83 24.28
C PHE A 131 1.04 -4.51 22.85
N VAL A 132 0.28 -3.43 22.66
CA VAL A 132 -0.23 -3.01 21.35
C VAL A 132 0.90 -2.76 20.37
N ARG A 133 2.01 -2.14 20.82
CA ARG A 133 3.20 -1.91 20.00
C ARG A 133 3.80 -3.22 19.48
N GLU A 134 3.91 -4.21 20.35
CA GLU A 134 4.44 -5.52 19.96
C GLU A 134 3.53 -6.22 18.94
N VAL A 135 2.21 -6.13 19.13
CA VAL A 135 1.24 -6.67 18.17
C VAL A 135 1.32 -5.93 16.84
N ALA A 136 1.42 -4.59 16.86
CA ALA A 136 1.54 -3.77 15.67
C ALA A 136 2.79 -4.10 14.85
N THR A 137 3.97 -4.21 15.48
CA THR A 137 5.20 -4.61 14.79
C THR A 137 5.05 -5.99 14.12
N ARG A 138 4.41 -6.94 14.80
CA ARG A 138 4.17 -8.28 14.24
C ARG A 138 3.15 -8.30 13.11
N ILE A 139 2.13 -7.44 13.16
CA ILE A 139 1.20 -7.26 12.05
C ILE A 139 1.94 -6.72 10.83
N VAL A 140 2.80 -5.71 11.00
CA VAL A 140 3.61 -5.16 9.92
C VAL A 140 4.53 -6.22 9.30
N GLU A 141 5.16 -7.05 10.13
CA GLU A 141 6.01 -8.16 9.67
C GLU A 141 5.24 -9.29 8.96
N SER A 142 3.98 -9.53 9.34
CA SER A 142 3.18 -10.66 8.83
C SER A 142 2.24 -10.29 7.69
N SER A 143 2.09 -9.00 7.36
CA SER A 143 1.20 -8.57 6.29
C SER A 143 1.86 -8.70 4.92
N ASP A 144 1.12 -9.24 3.96
CA ASP A 144 1.51 -9.24 2.54
C ASP A 144 1.53 -7.83 1.94
N VAL A 145 0.78 -6.91 2.55
CA VAL A 145 0.66 -5.52 2.12
C VAL A 145 1.55 -4.65 3.02
N PRO A 146 2.35 -3.73 2.46
CA PRO A 146 3.12 -2.82 3.28
C PRO A 146 2.18 -1.91 4.07
N ILE A 147 2.15 -2.11 5.38
CA ILE A 147 1.35 -1.36 6.35
C ILE A 147 2.31 -0.64 7.30
N SER A 148 2.00 0.59 7.68
CA SER A 148 2.77 1.31 8.70
C SER A 148 2.38 0.89 10.11
N GLU A 149 3.28 0.99 11.09
CA GLU A 149 2.96 0.67 12.48
C GLU A 149 1.75 1.47 13.01
N TYR A 150 1.66 2.74 12.63
CA TYR A 150 0.52 3.60 12.99
C TYR A 150 -0.80 3.08 12.40
N GLU A 151 -0.80 2.69 11.12
CA GLU A 151 -1.98 2.10 10.48
C GLU A 151 -2.36 0.75 11.11
N ALA A 152 -1.38 -0.05 11.53
CA ALA A 152 -1.64 -1.31 12.24
C ALA A 152 -2.34 -1.06 13.59
N ILE A 153 -1.98 -0.01 14.32
CA ILE A 153 -2.66 0.38 15.57
C ILE A 153 -4.11 0.79 15.27
N GLU A 154 -4.34 1.62 14.26
CA GLU A 154 -5.71 1.99 13.87
C GLU A 154 -6.56 0.77 13.47
N HIS A 155 -5.94 -0.24 12.83
CA HIS A 155 -6.62 -1.50 12.54
C HIS A 155 -7.00 -2.26 13.81
N ILE A 156 -6.14 -2.29 14.83
CA ILE A 156 -6.43 -2.89 16.14
C ILE A 156 -7.59 -2.14 16.81
N GLU A 157 -7.57 -0.80 16.82
CA GLU A 157 -8.66 0.02 17.35
C GLU A 157 -9.97 -0.16 16.59
N LEU A 158 -9.90 -0.38 15.28
CA LEU A 158 -11.09 -0.68 14.49
C LEU A 158 -11.66 -2.05 14.86
N LEU A 159 -10.80 -3.05 15.07
CA LEU A 159 -11.21 -4.40 15.48
C LEU A 159 -11.87 -4.42 16.86
N THR A 160 -11.41 -3.60 17.80
CA THR A 160 -12.04 -3.51 19.13
C THR A 160 -13.44 -2.88 19.06
N LYS A 161 -13.67 -1.97 18.10
CA LYS A 161 -15.00 -1.40 17.82
C LYS A 161 -15.94 -2.41 17.16
N ILE A 162 -15.42 -3.25 16.27
CA ILE A 162 -16.19 -4.26 15.53
C ILE A 162 -16.54 -5.46 16.41
N ALA A 163 -15.56 -5.96 17.17
CA ALA A 163 -15.65 -7.21 17.91
C ALA A 163 -15.17 -7.03 19.37
N PRO A 164 -15.86 -6.20 20.18
CA PRO A 164 -15.45 -5.91 21.57
C PRO A 164 -15.48 -7.14 22.48
N LYS A 165 -16.27 -8.16 22.13
CA LYS A 165 -16.33 -9.44 22.86
C LYS A 165 -15.08 -10.29 22.63
N TRP A 166 -14.34 -10.08 21.55
CA TRP A 166 -13.17 -10.87 21.21
C TRP A 166 -11.87 -10.11 21.48
N CYS A 167 -11.86 -8.81 21.19
CA CYS A 167 -10.70 -7.95 21.26
C CYS A 167 -10.99 -6.73 22.15
N GLN A 168 -10.24 -6.58 23.24
CA GLN A 168 -10.41 -5.50 24.20
C GLN A 168 -9.12 -4.67 24.32
N PHE A 169 -9.29 -3.35 24.22
CA PHE A 169 -8.21 -2.39 24.44
C PHE A 169 -8.22 -1.97 25.91
N SER A 170 -7.09 -2.12 26.59
CA SER A 170 -6.92 -1.69 27.97
C SER A 170 -5.74 -0.74 28.05
N THR A 171 -6.00 0.52 28.39
CA THR A 171 -4.93 1.47 28.72
C THR A 171 -4.49 1.23 30.15
N SER A 172 -3.25 0.77 30.33
CA SER A 172 -2.67 0.60 31.66
C SER A 172 -2.23 1.95 32.23
N LYS A 173 -2.08 2.04 33.55
CA LYS A 173 -1.58 3.24 34.25
C LYS A 173 -0.13 3.60 33.87
N ASN A 174 0.60 2.68 33.23
CA ASN A 174 2.01 2.82 32.88
C ASN A 174 2.23 3.36 31.45
N GLU A 175 1.24 4.01 30.83
CA GLU A 175 1.27 4.53 29.45
C GLU A 175 1.43 3.46 28.33
N ASP A 176 1.61 2.20 28.70
CA ASP A 176 1.63 1.09 27.76
C ASP A 176 0.22 0.59 27.48
N ASP A 177 -0.22 0.75 26.23
CA ASP A 177 -1.48 0.19 25.75
C ASP A 177 -1.39 -1.33 25.64
N LEU A 178 -2.35 -2.01 26.26
CA LEU A 178 -2.47 -3.47 26.28
C LEU A 178 -3.65 -3.91 25.43
N LEU A 179 -3.44 -5.01 24.72
CA LEU A 179 -4.44 -5.70 23.93
C LEU A 179 -4.75 -7.05 24.57
N THR A 180 -6.01 -7.24 24.96
CA THR A 180 -6.52 -8.50 25.52
C THR A 180 -7.36 -9.20 24.47
N ILE A 181 -7.10 -10.50 24.27
CA ILE A 181 -7.81 -11.31 23.30
C ILE A 181 -8.25 -12.63 23.91
N ASP A 182 -9.50 -12.99 23.62
CA ASP A 182 -10.06 -14.28 23.99
C ASP A 182 -9.56 -15.38 23.04
N SER A 183 -8.44 -16.00 23.41
CA SER A 183 -7.83 -17.13 22.69
C SER A 183 -8.64 -18.43 22.73
N SER A 184 -9.67 -18.49 23.58
CA SER A 184 -10.61 -19.62 23.64
C SER A 184 -11.55 -19.67 22.43
N VAL A 185 -11.69 -18.57 21.70
CA VAL A 185 -12.54 -18.49 20.51
C VAL A 185 -11.79 -19.08 19.32
N PRO A 186 -12.32 -20.13 18.66
CA PRO A 186 -11.67 -20.71 17.49
C PRO A 186 -11.72 -19.74 16.30
N ALA A 187 -10.72 -19.80 15.43
CA ALA A 187 -10.54 -18.86 14.33
C ALA A 187 -11.76 -18.74 13.38
N TRP A 188 -12.53 -19.82 13.19
CA TRP A 188 -13.74 -19.79 12.35
C TRP A 188 -14.83 -18.90 12.96
N LYS A 189 -14.98 -18.92 14.28
CA LYS A 189 -15.97 -18.11 15.01
C LYS A 189 -15.54 -16.64 15.07
N VAL A 190 -14.23 -16.39 15.19
CA VAL A 190 -13.67 -15.04 15.07
C VAL A 190 -14.03 -14.40 13.72
N ARG A 191 -13.92 -15.17 12.63
CA ARG A 191 -14.30 -14.69 11.28
C ARG A 191 -15.77 -14.31 11.21
N GLU A 192 -16.66 -15.13 11.75
CA GLU A 192 -18.10 -14.86 11.78
C GLU A 192 -18.40 -13.56 12.54
N ILE A 193 -17.84 -13.39 13.75
CA ILE A 193 -18.01 -12.17 14.56
C ILE A 193 -17.54 -10.92 13.81
N ILE A 194 -16.41 -11.02 13.11
CA ILE A 194 -15.88 -9.88 12.33
C ILE A 194 -16.75 -9.60 11.12
N GLU A 195 -17.20 -10.62 10.40
CA GLU A 195 -18.07 -10.45 9.22
C GLU A 195 -19.42 -9.84 9.61
N GLU A 196 -20.00 -10.25 10.74
CA GLU A 196 -21.18 -9.62 11.33
C GLU A 196 -20.91 -8.18 11.74
N GLY A 197 -19.81 -7.92 12.43
CA GLY A 197 -19.44 -6.57 12.83
C GLY A 197 -19.20 -5.65 11.62
N VAL A 198 -18.53 -6.13 10.56
CA VAL A 198 -18.32 -5.36 9.33
C VAL A 198 -19.64 -5.00 8.66
N LYS A 199 -20.62 -5.91 8.64
CA LYS A 199 -21.97 -5.62 8.11
C LYS A 199 -22.68 -4.52 8.91
N ASN A 200 -22.47 -4.47 10.23
CA ASN A 200 -23.07 -3.45 11.09
C ASN A 200 -22.43 -2.05 10.93
N PHE A 201 -21.22 -1.98 10.38
CA PHE A 201 -20.49 -0.73 10.14
C PHE A 201 -20.71 -0.13 8.74
N GLN A 202 -21.43 -0.82 7.86
CA GLN A 202 -21.64 -0.46 6.46
C GLN A 202 -23.04 0.13 6.21
#